data_AF-A0AAF0UTZ2-F1
#
_entry.id   AF-A0AAF0UTZ2-F1
#
_cell.length_a   1.000
_cell.length_b   1.000
_cell.length_c   1.000
_cell.angle_alpha   90.00
_cell.angle_beta   90.00
_cell.angle_gamma   90.00
#
_symmetry.space_group_name_H-M   'P 1'
#
loop_
_entity.id
_entity.type
_entity.pdbx_description
1 polymer ?
#
loop_
_entity_poly.entity_id
_entity_poly.type
_entity_poly.pdbx_seq_one_letter_code
_entity_poly.pdbx_strand_id
1 'polypeptide(L)' 'MHNGKSRYIRRRHNTVIQLLSSGIITLDYVSSSDNVSNPLTKGLVREAVGRSSKRMCLQRRTSHHGGNSI' A
#
# COMPACT_ATOMS: atom_id res chain seq x y z
N MET A 1 15.95 -21.61 9.34
CA MET A 1 14.62 -21.96 8.79
C MET A 1 14.09 -20.77 7.99
N HIS A 2 13.88 -20.93 6.68
CA HIS A 2 13.47 -19.82 5.81
C HIS A 2 11.94 -19.71 5.79
N ASN A 3 11.40 -18.68 6.43
CA ASN A 3 9.98 -18.36 6.41
C ASN A 3 9.52 -18.21 4.96
N GLY A 4 8.65 -19.09 4.46
CA GLY A 4 8.27 -19.22 3.04
C GLY A 4 7.71 -17.95 2.37
N LYS A 5 7.58 -16.85 3.14
CA LYS A 5 7.20 -15.52 2.68
C LYS A 5 8.19 -14.88 1.71
N SER A 6 9.48 -15.10 1.89
CA SER A 6 10.53 -14.58 1.00
C SER A 6 10.37 -15.03 -0.46
N ARG A 7 9.88 -16.26 -0.68
CA ARG A 7 9.71 -16.84 -2.01
C ARG A 7 8.68 -16.06 -2.82
N TYR A 8 7.56 -15.67 -2.21
CA TYR A 8 6.52 -14.92 -2.94
C TYR A 8 6.96 -13.49 -3.23
N ILE A 9 7.68 -12.84 -2.29
CA ILE A 9 8.20 -11.48 -2.48
C ILE A 9 9.19 -11.46 -3.65
N ARG A 10 10.14 -12.40 -3.65
CA ARG A 10 11.14 -12.51 -4.72
C ARG A 10 10.52 -12.73 -6.09
N ARG A 11 9.49 -13.58 -6.19
CA ARG A 11 8.78 -13.81 -7.46
C ARG A 11 8.14 -12.53 -8.00
N ARG A 12 7.44 -11.77 -7.14
CA ARG A 12 6.81 -10.51 -7.55
C ARG A 12 7.83 -9.47 -7.97
N HIS A 13 8.92 -9.32 -7.20
CA HIS A 13 9.99 -8.39 -7.54
C HIS A 13 10.65 -8.74 -8.89
N ASN A 14 10.94 -10.01 -9.13
CA ASN A 14 11.55 -10.43 -10.39
C ASN A 14 10.68 -10.07 -11.61
N THR A 15 9.36 -10.25 -11.52
CA THR A 15 8.44 -9.86 -12.60
C THR A 15 8.43 -8.35 -12.84
N VAL A 16 8.38 -7.54 -11.77
CA VAL A 16 8.43 -6.08 -11.91
C VAL A 16 9.74 -5.62 -12.55
N ILE A 17 10.87 -6.20 -12.13
CA ILE A 17 12.19 -5.91 -12.73
C ILE A 17 12.20 -6.26 -14.21
N GLN A 18 11.68 -7.43 -14.60
CA GLN A 18 11.62 -7.83 -16.01
C GLN A 18 10.78 -6.87 -16.86
N LEU A 19 9.64 -6.42 -16.33
CA LEU A 19 8.76 -5.46 -17.02
C LEU A 19 9.39 -4.07 -17.15
N LEU A 20 10.17 -3.65 -16.15
CA LEU A 20 10.94 -2.40 -16.22
C LEU A 20 12.06 -2.52 -17.25
N SER A 21 12.80 -3.64 -17.25
CA SER A 21 13.89 -3.90 -18.19
C SER A 21 13.42 -4.02 -19.64
N SER A 22 12.21 -4.52 -19.87
CA SER A 22 11.60 -4.57 -21.21
C SER A 22 10.97 -3.24 -21.65
N GLY A 23 10.93 -2.23 -20.78
CA GLY A 23 10.31 -0.94 -21.05
C GLY A 23 8.78 -0.97 -21.15
N ILE A 24 8.15 -2.09 -20.79
CA ILE A 24 6.68 -2.24 -20.81
C ILE A 24 6.04 -1.35 -19.73
N ILE A 25 6.71 -1.23 -18.59
CA ILE A 25 6.29 -0.31 -17.52
C ILE A 25 7.40 0.70 -17.26
N THR A 26 7.01 1.92 -16.96
CA THR A 26 7.88 3.00 -16.51
C THR A 26 7.59 3.29 -15.05
N LEU A 27 8.63 3.58 -14.27
CA LEU A 27 8.49 3.92 -12.86
C LEU A 27 8.77 5.41 -12.70
N ASP A 28 7.74 6.15 -12.29
CA ASP A 28 7.84 7.57 -11.99
C ASP A 28 7.40 7.84 -10.54
N TYR A 29 8.05 8.81 -9.91
CA TYR A 29 7.74 9.22 -8.55
C TYR A 29 6.74 10.37 -8.58
N VAL A 30 5.53 10.08 -8.12
CA VAL A 30 4.46 11.08 -7.98
C VAL A 30 4.32 11.45 -6.51
N SER A 31 4.23 12.76 -6.23
CA SER A 31 3.93 13.26 -4.88
C SER A 31 2.64 12.62 -4.35
N SER A 32 2.58 12.37 -3.05
CA SER A 32 1.39 11.77 -2.43
C SER A 32 0.12 12.62 -2.57
N SER A 33 0.26 13.95 -2.75
CA SER A 33 -0.85 14.86 -3.05
C SER A 33 -1.49 14.56 -4.40
N ASP A 34 -0.68 14.16 -5.37
CA ASP A 34 -1.08 14.03 -6.78
C ASP A 34 -1.36 12.56 -7.14
N ASN A 35 -1.17 11.65 -6.19
CA ASN A 35 -1.41 10.23 -6.38
C ASN A 35 -2.91 9.89 -6.32
N VAL A 36 -3.55 9.89 -7.49
CA VAL A 36 -4.97 9.53 -7.70
C VAL A 36 -5.31 8.09 -7.29
N SER A 37 -4.33 7.19 -7.20
CA SER A 37 -4.52 5.78 -6.77
C SER A 37 -4.51 5.62 -5.23
N ASN A 38 -4.04 6.63 -4.50
CA ASN A 38 -3.93 6.61 -3.04
C ASN A 38 -5.28 6.36 -2.34
N PRO A 39 -6.41 6.98 -2.75
CA PRO A 39 -7.74 6.67 -2.19
C PRO A 39 -8.18 5.22 -2.45
N LEU A 40 -7.84 4.65 -3.60
CA LEU A 40 -8.21 3.28 -3.98
C LEU A 40 -7.43 2.23 -3.17
N THR A 41 -6.17 2.53 -2.85
CA THR A 41 -5.31 1.61 -2.08
C THR A 41 -5.57 1.74 -0.57
N LYS A 42 -5.77 2.98 -0.07
CA LYS A 42 -6.05 3.23 1.36
C LYS A 42 -7.50 2.91 1.74
N GLY A 43 -8.48 3.09 0.86
CA GLY A 43 -9.88 2.76 1.13
C GLY A 43 -10.06 1.28 1.47
N LEU A 44 -9.55 0.41 0.61
CA LEU A 44 -9.61 -1.05 0.76
C LEU A 44 -8.85 -1.54 2.00
N VAL A 45 -7.65 -1.00 2.25
CA VAL A 45 -6.87 -1.34 3.46
C VAL A 45 -7.58 -0.84 4.72
N ARG A 46 -8.15 0.36 4.73
CA ARG A 46 -8.89 0.91 5.87
C ARG A 46 -10.15 0.11 6.20
N GLU A 47 -10.84 -0.40 5.19
CA GLU A 47 -12.02 -1.23 5.38
C GLU A 47 -11.67 -2.61 5.94
N ALA A 48 -10.68 -3.29 5.34
CA ALA A 48 -10.20 -4.58 5.83
C ALA A 48 -9.67 -4.48 7.27
N VAL A 49 -8.89 -3.44 7.58
CA VAL A 49 -8.41 -3.16 8.93
C VAL A 49 -9.56 -2.83 9.88
N GLY A 50 -10.56 -2.05 9.46
CA GLY A 50 -11.74 -1.74 10.28
C GLY A 50 -12.59 -2.95 10.62
N ARG A 51 -12.79 -3.87 9.66
CA ARG A 51 -13.48 -5.16 9.88
C ARG A 51 -12.70 -6.03 10.85
N SER A 52 -11.37 -6.12 10.70
CA SER A 52 -10.51 -6.90 11.59
C SER A 52 -10.44 -6.30 13.00
N SER A 53 -10.30 -4.98 13.13
CA SER A 53 -10.20 -4.30 14.43
C SER A 53 -11.50 -4.42 15.21
N LYS A 54 -12.66 -4.34 14.54
CA LYS A 54 -13.99 -4.53 15.17
C LYS A 54 -14.16 -5.94 15.71
N ARG A 55 -13.71 -6.97 14.97
CA ARG A 55 -13.72 -8.36 15.43
C ARG A 55 -12.81 -8.61 16.63
N MET A 56 -11.75 -7.81 16.76
CA MET A 56 -10.77 -7.86 17.84
C MET A 56 -11.08 -6.91 19.00
N CYS A 57 -12.25 -6.27 19.01
CA CYS A 57 -12.63 -5.26 20.00
C CYS A 57 -11.62 -4.10 20.15
N LEU A 58 -10.84 -3.79 19.11
CA LEU A 58 -9.90 -2.69 19.11
C LEU A 58 -10.57 -1.41 18.60
N GLN A 59 -10.39 -0.32 19.35
CA GLN A 59 -10.88 0.99 18.95
C GLN A 59 -9.91 1.66 17.98
N ARG A 60 -10.46 2.11 16.85
CA ARG A 60 -9.68 2.78 15.81
C ARG A 60 -9.36 4.20 16.26
N ARG A 61 -8.08 4.50 16.54
CA ARG A 61 -7.63 5.88 16.72
C ARG A 61 -7.59 6.58 15.36
N THR A 62 -8.57 7.43 15.09
CA THR A 62 -8.53 8.37 13.96
C THR A 62 -7.71 9.57 14.40
N SER A 63 -6.41 9.60 14.10
CA SER A 63 -5.67 10.86 14.13
C SER A 63 -6.21 11.73 12.99
N HIS A 64 -7.02 12.72 13.35
CA HIS A 64 -7.32 13.82 12.45
C HIS A 64 -6.02 14.60 12.26
N HIS A 65 -5.31 14.36 11.16
CA HIS A 65 -4.29 15.31 10.71
C HIS A 65 -5.05 16.44 10.02
N GLY A 66 -5.57 17.38 10.83
CA GLY A 66 -6.00 18.67 10.33
C GLY A 66 -4.75 19.40 9.83
N GLY A 67 -4.65 19.56 8.51
CA GLY A 67 -3.61 20.40 7.91
C GLY A 67 -3.82 21.83 8.38
N ASN A 68 -2.79 22.41 8.98
CA ASN A 68 -2.71 23.85 9.21
C ASN A 68 -2.65 24.54 7.85
N SER A 69 -3.61 25.43 7.60
CA SER A 69 -3.52 26.47 6.57
C SER A 69 -2.75 27.66 7.17
N ILE A 70 -1.55 27.93 6.66
CA ILE A 70 -0.95 29.28 6.59
C ILE A 70 -0.29 29.38 5.22
#